data_AF-A0A957Z580-F1
#
_entry.id   AF-A0A957Z580-F1
#
_cell.length_a   1.000
_cell.length_b   1.000
_cell.length_c   1.000
_cell.angle_alpha   90.00
_cell.angle_beta   90.00
_cell.angle_gamma   90.00
#
_symmetry.space_group_name_H-M   'P 1'
#
loop_
_entity.id
_entity.type
_entity.pdbx_description
1 polymer ?
#
loop_
_entity_poly.entity_id
_entity_poly.type
_entity_poly.pdbx_seq_one_letter_code
_entity_poly.pdbx_strand_id
1 'polypeptide(L)'
;TYDGWLNDINGFHLTHDHVFAALDSATSGPIAEGNVGGGTGMICHDFKGGIGTSSRVATVGSEQYTVGALVQANYGDRRDLRVDGAPIGRKISEAEVPLPWLPEPGSGSIIIVVATDAPLLPYQCERLAQRATVGLGRVGGIGHNGSGDIFLAFATGNHIPNQAQSPTDVSYLPNRMMNPLFYATVEAVEEAILNALTAAETLVGFQGRTAHALPLDRLQALLRGRRILG
;
A
#
# COMPACT_ATOMS: atom_id res chain seq x y z
N THR A 1 -6.29 5.23 7.85
CA THR A 1 -5.09 5.41 8.70
C THR A 1 -5.16 6.77 9.38
N TYR A 2 -4.24 7.12 10.29
CA TYR A 2 -4.29 8.34 11.11
C TYR A 2 -3.35 9.43 10.58
N ASP A 3 -3.87 10.62 10.22
CA ASP A 3 -3.11 11.75 9.67
C ASP A 3 -2.97 12.96 10.62
N GLY A 4 -3.33 12.83 11.90
CA GLY A 4 -3.38 13.97 12.83
C GLY A 4 -2.07 14.70 13.10
N TRP A 5 -0.94 14.21 12.55
CA TRP A 5 0.30 14.97 12.53
C TRP A 5 0.27 16.11 11.50
N LEU A 6 -0.12 15.82 10.25
CA LEU A 6 -0.14 16.79 9.14
C LEU A 6 -1.54 17.38 8.92
N ASN A 7 -2.57 16.81 9.52
CA ASN A 7 -3.96 17.24 9.42
C ASN A 7 -4.49 17.69 10.78
N ASP A 8 -5.40 18.67 10.78
CA ASP A 8 -6.21 18.98 11.96
C ASP A 8 -7.35 17.96 12.09
N ILE A 9 -7.00 16.76 12.55
CA ILE A 9 -7.91 15.61 12.54
C ILE A 9 -9.17 15.83 13.40
N ASN A 10 -9.07 16.65 14.44
CA ASN A 10 -10.19 16.96 15.34
C ASN A 10 -11.11 18.07 14.79
N GLY A 11 -10.75 18.69 13.66
CA GLY A 11 -11.60 19.67 12.98
C GLY A 11 -12.70 19.05 12.12
N PHE A 12 -12.71 17.73 11.92
CA PHE A 12 -13.72 17.00 11.15
C PHE A 12 -13.95 17.59 9.73
N HIS A 13 -12.86 17.88 9.02
CA HIS A 13 -12.87 18.57 7.72
C HIS A 13 -13.49 17.75 6.57
N LEU A 14 -13.58 16.43 6.71
CA LEU A 14 -14.26 15.58 5.73
C LEU A 14 -15.78 15.66 5.89
N THR A 15 -16.46 15.98 4.80
CA THR A 15 -17.92 16.03 4.73
C THR A 15 -18.46 14.81 3.99
N HIS A 16 -19.76 14.60 4.12
CA HIS A 16 -20.50 13.64 3.29
C HIS A 16 -20.25 13.89 1.79
N ASP A 17 -20.32 15.14 1.33
CA ASP A 17 -20.15 15.49 -0.09
C ASP A 17 -18.79 15.09 -0.64
N HIS A 18 -17.71 15.18 0.17
CA HIS A 18 -16.40 14.67 -0.23
C HIS A 18 -16.42 13.15 -0.46
N VAL A 19 -17.16 12.39 0.34
CA VAL A 19 -17.30 10.93 0.19
C VAL A 19 -18.07 10.60 -1.09
N PHE A 20 -19.20 11.28 -1.34
CA PHE A 20 -19.97 11.03 -2.56
C PHE A 20 -19.23 11.45 -3.83
N ALA A 21 -18.51 12.58 -3.80
CA ALA A 21 -17.65 12.96 -4.90
C ALA A 21 -16.58 11.90 -5.22
N ALA A 22 -15.98 11.28 -4.20
CA ALA A 22 -15.03 10.18 -4.40
C ALA A 22 -15.68 8.91 -4.98
N LEU A 23 -16.91 8.58 -4.55
CA LEU A 23 -17.68 7.46 -5.09
C LEU A 23 -18.07 7.70 -6.56
N ASP A 24 -18.58 8.88 -6.87
CA ASP A 24 -19.09 9.24 -8.20
C ASP A 24 -17.97 9.44 -9.23
N SER A 25 -16.77 9.81 -8.79
CA SER A 25 -15.60 9.99 -9.67
C SER A 25 -14.76 8.73 -9.88
N ALA A 26 -15.09 7.62 -9.20
CA ALA A 26 -14.38 6.37 -9.36
C ALA A 26 -14.44 5.88 -10.82
N THR A 27 -13.26 5.70 -11.44
CA THR A 27 -13.14 5.34 -12.84
C THR A 27 -12.03 4.31 -13.05
N SER A 28 -12.11 3.58 -14.16
CA SER A 28 -11.04 2.72 -14.64
C SER A 28 -9.89 3.53 -15.25
N GLY A 29 -8.72 2.90 -15.40
CA GLY A 29 -7.54 3.52 -16.00
C GLY A 29 -6.45 3.82 -14.96
N PRO A 30 -5.52 4.76 -15.27
CA PRO A 30 -4.47 5.15 -14.34
C PRO A 30 -5.03 5.65 -13.01
N ILE A 31 -4.40 5.24 -11.91
CA ILE A 31 -4.76 5.62 -10.55
C ILE A 31 -3.76 6.67 -10.06
N ALA A 32 -4.24 7.77 -9.49
CA ALA A 32 -3.37 8.77 -8.88
C ALA A 32 -2.72 8.23 -7.59
N GLU A 33 -1.45 8.55 -7.38
CA GLU A 33 -0.63 8.08 -6.26
C GLU A 33 -0.04 9.27 -5.47
N GLY A 34 0.56 8.99 -4.31
CA GLY A 34 1.15 9.99 -3.43
C GLY A 34 0.11 10.69 -2.56
N ASN A 35 0.12 12.03 -2.58
CA ASN A 35 -0.62 12.89 -1.64
C ASN A 35 -2.10 13.08 -2.04
N VAL A 36 -2.84 12.00 -2.28
CA VAL A 36 -4.21 12.06 -2.80
C VAL A 36 -5.20 11.29 -1.94
N GLY A 37 -6.46 11.72 -1.96
CA GLY A 37 -7.56 11.07 -1.25
C GLY A 37 -7.23 10.83 0.23
N GLY A 38 -7.44 9.60 0.70
CA GLY A 38 -7.10 9.21 2.07
C GLY A 38 -5.59 9.19 2.37
N GLY A 39 -4.71 9.23 1.37
CA GLY A 39 -3.26 9.30 1.53
C GLY A 39 -2.71 10.71 1.77
N THR A 40 -3.53 11.75 1.62
CA THR A 40 -3.10 13.16 1.61
C THR A 40 -2.18 13.52 2.78
N GLY A 41 -2.59 13.25 4.02
CA GLY A 41 -1.85 13.60 5.24
C GLY A 41 -0.92 12.51 5.79
N MET A 42 -0.65 11.44 5.03
CA MET A 42 0.03 10.25 5.55
C MET A 42 1.56 10.35 5.52
N ILE A 43 2.22 9.66 6.46
CA ILE A 43 3.67 9.59 6.64
C ILE A 43 4.09 8.11 6.73
N CYS A 44 5.07 7.70 5.93
CA CYS A 44 5.56 6.32 5.89
C CYS A 44 7.09 6.29 5.95
N HIS A 45 7.65 5.46 6.83
CA HIS A 45 9.09 5.37 7.09
C HIS A 45 9.75 6.74 7.31
N ASP A 46 9.05 7.62 8.03
CA ASP A 46 9.42 9.00 8.33
C ASP A 46 9.66 9.90 7.10
N PHE A 47 9.22 9.43 5.93
CA PHE A 47 9.05 10.24 4.73
C PHE A 47 7.56 10.51 4.51
N LYS A 48 7.23 11.42 3.60
CA LYS A 48 5.86 11.54 3.14
C LYS A 48 5.38 10.19 2.58
N GLY A 49 4.25 9.71 3.10
CA GLY A 49 3.55 8.53 2.62
C GLY A 49 2.34 8.92 1.77
N GLY A 50 1.41 7.98 1.55
CA GLY A 50 0.21 8.27 0.77
C GLY A 50 -0.43 7.05 0.15
N ILE A 51 -1.07 7.25 -1.00
CA ILE A 51 -1.62 6.18 -1.83
C ILE A 51 -0.53 5.63 -2.74
N GLY A 52 -0.48 4.31 -2.87
CA GLY A 52 0.31 3.66 -3.91
C GLY A 52 -0.41 2.43 -4.44
N THR A 53 -0.07 2.04 -5.66
CA THR A 53 -0.68 0.89 -6.33
C THR A 53 0.32 0.19 -7.23
N SER A 54 0.10 -1.10 -7.44
CA SER A 54 0.83 -1.91 -8.41
C SER A 54 -0.03 -3.12 -8.79
N SER A 55 0.35 -3.80 -9.87
CA SER A 55 -0.28 -5.05 -10.28
C SER A 55 0.71 -6.03 -10.87
N ARG A 56 0.32 -7.30 -10.89
CA ARG A 56 1.06 -8.41 -11.49
C ARG A 56 0.12 -9.29 -12.29
N VAL A 57 0.60 -9.78 -13.42
CA VAL A 57 -0.06 -10.86 -14.16
C VAL A 57 0.60 -12.16 -13.77
N ALA A 58 -0.18 -13.07 -13.17
CA ALA A 58 0.24 -14.38 -12.73
C ALA A 58 -0.26 -15.46 -13.70
N THR A 59 0.63 -16.35 -14.14
CA THR A 59 0.25 -17.52 -14.96
C THR A 59 -0.04 -18.71 -14.05
N VAL A 60 -1.24 -19.28 -14.16
CA VAL A 60 -1.71 -20.44 -13.39
C VAL A 60 -2.17 -21.52 -14.37
N GLY A 61 -1.30 -22.50 -14.64
CA GLY A 61 -1.56 -23.48 -15.70
C GLY A 61 -1.47 -22.81 -17.07
N SER A 62 -2.55 -22.88 -17.86
CA SER A 62 -2.69 -22.20 -19.15
C SER A 62 -3.30 -20.79 -19.06
N GLU A 63 -3.86 -20.43 -17.91
CA GLU A 63 -4.60 -19.19 -17.72
C GLU A 63 -3.72 -18.09 -17.11
N GLN A 64 -4.05 -16.83 -17.42
CA GLN A 64 -3.46 -15.66 -16.79
C GLN A 64 -4.49 -14.94 -15.93
N TYR A 65 -4.05 -14.50 -14.76
CA TYR A 65 -4.86 -13.75 -13.80
C TYR A 65 -4.10 -12.51 -13.36
N THR A 66 -4.83 -11.42 -13.15
CA THR A 66 -4.30 -10.18 -12.60
C THR A 66 -4.45 -10.18 -11.08
N VAL A 67 -3.41 -9.77 -10.37
CA VAL A 67 -3.46 -9.40 -8.96
C VAL A 67 -3.07 -7.93 -8.85
N GLY A 68 -3.99 -7.07 -8.41
CA GLY A 68 -3.75 -5.66 -8.12
C GLY A 68 -3.67 -5.41 -6.62
N ALA A 69 -2.85 -4.45 -6.22
CA ALA A 69 -2.77 -3.95 -4.85
C ALA A 69 -2.93 -2.43 -4.83
N LEU A 70 -3.72 -1.92 -3.89
CA LEU A 70 -3.79 -0.51 -3.54
C LEU A 70 -3.50 -0.37 -2.05
N VAL A 71 -2.60 0.54 -1.69
CA VAL A 71 -2.17 0.76 -0.31
C VAL A 71 -2.38 2.20 0.10
N GLN A 72 -2.76 2.40 1.36
CA GLN A 72 -2.67 3.69 2.04
C GLN A 72 -1.59 3.58 3.12
N ALA A 73 -0.38 4.00 2.78
CA ALA A 73 0.83 3.81 3.57
C ALA A 73 1.02 4.93 4.60
N ASN A 74 0.96 4.58 5.88
CA ASN A 74 1.14 5.49 7.01
C ASN A 74 1.88 4.84 8.19
N TYR A 75 2.93 4.07 7.92
CA TYR A 75 3.58 3.21 8.92
C TYR A 75 5.11 3.25 8.81
N GLY A 76 5.78 2.68 9.81
CA GLY A 76 7.19 2.31 9.75
C GLY A 76 8.13 3.44 10.19
N ASP A 77 9.29 3.02 10.73
CA ASP A 77 10.42 3.89 11.09
C ASP A 77 11.35 4.04 9.89
N ARG A 78 12.03 5.19 9.76
CA ARG A 78 13.03 5.44 8.72
C ARG A 78 13.99 4.26 8.60
N ARG A 79 14.58 3.80 9.71
CA ARG A 79 15.70 2.86 9.77
C ARG A 79 15.35 1.46 9.27
N ASP A 80 14.06 1.16 9.19
CA ASP A 80 13.56 -0.13 8.72
C ASP A 80 13.27 -0.14 7.22
N LEU A 81 13.16 1.03 6.57
CA LEU A 81 12.88 1.13 5.14
C LEU A 81 13.89 0.32 4.32
N ARG A 82 13.34 -0.64 3.59
CA ARG A 82 14.06 -1.48 2.63
C ARG A 82 13.52 -1.28 1.23
N VAL A 83 14.42 -1.29 0.26
CA VAL A 83 14.08 -1.30 -1.17
C VAL A 83 14.91 -2.38 -1.82
N ASP A 84 14.27 -3.42 -2.36
CA ASP A 84 14.92 -4.62 -2.89
C ASP A 84 15.97 -5.19 -1.91
N GLY A 85 15.58 -5.30 -0.64
CA GLY A 85 16.43 -5.76 0.46
C GLY A 85 17.54 -4.79 0.91
N ALA A 86 17.82 -3.71 0.16
CA ALA A 86 18.80 -2.70 0.55
C ALA A 86 18.26 -1.85 1.72
N PRO A 87 19.04 -1.59 2.79
CA PRO A 87 18.59 -0.83 3.96
C PRO A 87 18.64 0.69 3.67
N ILE A 88 17.78 1.17 2.76
CA ILE A 88 17.74 2.56 2.29
C ILE A 88 17.56 3.52 3.45
N GLY A 89 16.67 3.18 4.38
CA GLY A 89 16.41 3.95 5.57
C GLY A 89 17.64 4.38 6.36
N ARG A 90 18.59 3.46 6.54
CA ARG A 90 19.83 3.69 7.30
C ARG A 90 20.88 4.49 6.54
N LYS A 91 20.67 4.70 5.24
CA LYS A 91 21.61 5.37 4.33
C LYS A 91 21.21 6.81 4.01
N ILE A 92 20.02 7.24 4.42
CA ILE A 92 19.53 8.61 4.32
C ILE A 92 19.42 9.12 5.76
N SER A 93 20.29 10.05 6.14
CA SER A 93 20.35 10.55 7.52
C SER A 93 19.30 11.62 7.78
N GLU A 94 19.00 11.87 9.05
CA GLU A 94 18.10 12.95 9.48
C GLU A 94 18.64 14.35 9.14
N ALA A 95 19.97 14.48 9.01
CA ALA A 95 20.61 15.71 8.56
C ALA A 95 20.41 15.95 7.05
N GLU A 96 20.26 14.86 6.26
CA GLU A 96 19.96 14.93 4.83
C GLU A 96 18.47 15.19 4.60
N VAL A 97 17.61 14.48 5.32
CA VAL A 97 16.15 14.64 5.27
C VAL A 97 15.61 14.67 6.70
N PRO A 98 15.15 15.82 7.20
CA PRO A 98 14.63 15.95 8.56
C PRO A 98 13.52 14.95 8.88
N LEU A 99 13.44 14.49 10.13
CA LEU A 99 12.29 13.72 10.60
C LEU A 99 11.03 14.61 10.66
N PRO A 100 9.84 14.06 10.40
CA PRO A 100 8.60 14.83 10.43
C PRO A 100 8.16 15.20 11.85
N TRP A 101 8.56 14.45 12.87
CA TRP A 101 8.17 14.66 14.27
C TRP A 101 9.38 14.86 15.20
N LEU A 102 9.09 15.43 16.37
CA LEU A 102 9.97 15.47 17.55
C LEU A 102 9.72 14.19 18.40
N PRO A 103 10.64 13.76 19.28
CA PRO A 103 11.25 12.40 19.34
C PRO A 103 10.36 11.16 19.64
N GLU A 104 9.04 11.27 19.74
CA GLU A 104 8.17 10.09 19.87
C GLU A 104 7.42 9.87 18.56
N PRO A 105 7.76 8.82 17.77
CA PRO A 105 6.97 8.44 16.61
C PRO A 105 5.53 8.17 17.02
N GLY A 106 4.59 8.77 16.31
CA GLY A 106 3.18 8.42 16.46
C GLY A 106 2.92 6.96 16.09
N SER A 107 1.76 6.45 16.53
CA SER A 107 1.23 5.17 16.06
C SER A 107 1.07 5.16 14.53
N GLY A 108 1.59 4.12 13.87
CA GLY A 108 1.47 3.93 12.43
C GLY A 108 0.14 3.27 12.01
N SER A 109 -0.05 3.03 10.72
CA SER A 109 -1.05 2.12 10.19
C SER A 109 -0.86 1.93 8.68
N ILE A 110 -1.37 0.82 8.16
CA ILE A 110 -1.50 0.62 6.72
C ILE A 110 -2.80 -0.10 6.42
N ILE A 111 -3.48 0.35 5.37
CA ILE A 111 -4.58 -0.39 4.75
C ILE A 111 -4.07 -0.93 3.42
N ILE A 112 -4.20 -2.23 3.20
CA ILE A 112 -3.85 -2.89 1.94
C ILE A 112 -5.10 -3.55 1.38
N VAL A 113 -5.45 -3.20 0.15
CA VAL A 113 -6.54 -3.82 -0.61
C VAL A 113 -5.94 -4.59 -1.77
N VAL A 114 -6.23 -5.89 -1.84
CA VAL A 114 -5.82 -6.79 -2.91
C VAL A 114 -7.04 -7.18 -3.74
N ALA A 115 -6.95 -7.02 -5.05
CA ALA A 115 -7.99 -7.42 -6.00
C ALA A 115 -7.43 -8.46 -6.97
N THR A 116 -8.25 -9.42 -7.38
CA THR A 116 -7.88 -10.35 -8.46
C THR A 116 -9.08 -10.74 -9.32
N ASP A 117 -8.82 -11.04 -10.60
CA ASP A 117 -9.79 -11.64 -11.52
C ASP A 117 -9.83 -13.18 -11.44
N ALA A 118 -8.95 -13.80 -10.64
CA ALA A 118 -8.98 -15.24 -10.41
C ALA A 118 -10.30 -15.68 -9.76
N PRO A 119 -10.87 -16.83 -10.15
CA PRO A 119 -12.04 -17.39 -9.49
C PRO A 119 -11.60 -17.96 -8.15
N LEU A 120 -11.88 -17.21 -7.08
CA LEU A 120 -11.52 -17.58 -5.70
C LEU A 120 -12.76 -17.63 -4.80
N LEU A 121 -12.69 -18.51 -3.81
CA LEU A 121 -13.63 -18.57 -2.69
C LEU A 121 -13.18 -17.66 -1.53
N PRO A 122 -14.06 -17.29 -0.58
CA PRO A 122 -13.72 -16.36 0.51
C PRO A 122 -12.46 -16.74 1.30
N TYR A 123 -12.30 -18.02 1.65
CA TYR A 123 -11.11 -18.49 2.38
C TYR A 123 -9.82 -18.43 1.54
N GLN A 124 -9.93 -18.43 0.21
CA GLN A 124 -8.79 -18.26 -0.69
C GLN A 124 -8.38 -16.79 -0.76
N CYS A 125 -9.35 -15.87 -0.77
CA CYS A 125 -9.10 -14.43 -0.60
C CYS A 125 -8.42 -14.13 0.75
N GLU A 126 -8.88 -14.74 1.84
CA GLU A 126 -8.22 -14.60 3.16
C GLU A 126 -6.73 -15.01 3.09
N ARG A 127 -6.41 -16.10 2.37
CA ARG A 127 -5.02 -16.52 2.17
C ARG A 127 -4.22 -15.52 1.34
N LEU A 128 -4.82 -14.83 0.36
CA LEU A 128 -4.18 -13.72 -0.36
C LEU A 128 -3.94 -12.53 0.60
N ALA A 129 -4.94 -12.13 1.39
CA ALA A 129 -4.80 -11.06 2.37
C ALA A 129 -3.64 -11.32 3.35
N GLN A 130 -3.46 -12.56 3.82
CA GLN A 130 -2.32 -12.97 4.65
C GLN A 130 -0.96 -12.81 3.95
N ARG A 131 -0.89 -12.87 2.61
CA ARG A 131 0.36 -12.65 1.86
C ARG A 131 0.73 -11.16 1.77
N ALA A 132 -0.23 -10.26 1.95
CA ALA A 132 0.08 -8.83 2.03
C ALA A 132 1.09 -8.52 3.15
N THR A 133 1.03 -9.24 4.28
CA THR A 133 2.02 -9.13 5.37
C THR A 133 3.45 -9.43 4.91
N VAL A 134 3.63 -10.36 3.98
CA VAL A 134 4.97 -10.70 3.45
C VAL A 134 5.50 -9.57 2.58
N GLY A 135 4.66 -8.98 1.72
CA GLY A 135 5.03 -7.80 0.93
C GLY A 135 5.38 -6.60 1.82
N LEU A 136 4.53 -6.32 2.82
CA LEU A 136 4.77 -5.32 3.85
C LEU A 136 6.12 -5.52 4.56
N GLY A 137 6.42 -6.77 4.96
CA GLY A 137 7.66 -7.12 5.62
C GLY A 137 8.91 -6.90 4.77
N ARG A 138 8.81 -7.06 3.44
CA ARG A 138 9.93 -6.82 2.52
C ARG A 138 10.36 -5.35 2.43
N VAL A 139 9.41 -4.43 2.65
CA VAL A 139 9.67 -2.98 2.69
C VAL A 139 10.07 -2.51 4.10
N GLY A 140 10.05 -3.41 5.09
CA GLY A 140 10.48 -3.12 6.46
C GLY A 140 9.34 -2.92 7.46
N GLY A 141 8.10 -3.28 7.11
CA GLY A 141 7.01 -3.30 8.08
C GLY A 141 7.16 -4.43 9.09
N ILE A 142 7.15 -4.08 10.38
CA ILE A 142 7.33 -5.04 11.48
C ILE A 142 6.09 -5.21 12.37
N GLY A 143 4.98 -4.51 12.08
CA GLY A 143 3.77 -4.55 12.90
C GLY A 143 3.99 -3.96 14.30
N HIS A 144 4.47 -2.70 14.37
CA HIS A 144 4.64 -1.99 15.64
C HIS A 144 3.33 -1.99 16.45
N ASN A 145 3.42 -1.96 17.78
CA ASN A 145 2.24 -2.06 18.67
C ASN A 145 1.13 -1.04 18.38
N GLY A 146 1.51 0.19 18.03
CA GLY A 146 0.55 1.24 17.65
C GLY A 146 0.03 1.13 16.23
N SER A 147 0.55 0.20 15.42
CA SER A 147 0.26 0.12 13.99
C SER A 147 -1.04 -0.63 13.72
N GLY A 148 -2.04 0.09 13.20
CA GLY A 148 -3.26 -0.52 12.68
C GLY A 148 -3.03 -1.09 11.28
N ASP A 149 -2.52 -2.32 11.19
CA ASP A 149 -2.20 -2.98 9.91
C ASP A 149 -3.35 -3.92 9.50
N ILE A 150 -4.13 -3.53 8.49
CA ILE A 150 -5.35 -4.25 8.07
C ILE A 150 -5.29 -4.53 6.58
N PHE A 151 -5.59 -5.78 6.22
CA PHE A 151 -5.52 -6.26 4.83
C PHE A 151 -6.87 -6.84 4.40
N LEU A 152 -7.34 -6.41 3.23
CA LEU A 152 -8.55 -6.91 2.58
C LEU A 152 -8.17 -7.51 1.23
N ALA A 153 -8.74 -8.66 0.89
CA ALA A 153 -8.63 -9.23 -0.44
C ALA A 153 -10.01 -9.59 -0.98
N PHE A 154 -10.25 -9.31 -2.25
CA PHE A 154 -11.47 -9.73 -2.96
C PHE A 154 -11.15 -10.24 -4.36
N ALA A 155 -12.07 -11.05 -4.89
CA ALA A 155 -11.95 -11.64 -6.21
C ALA A 155 -13.17 -11.31 -7.05
N THR A 156 -12.95 -11.11 -8.35
CA THR A 156 -13.97 -10.75 -9.35
C THR A 156 -14.25 -11.89 -10.33
N GLY A 157 -13.54 -13.03 -10.21
CA GLY A 157 -13.73 -14.19 -11.08
C GLY A 157 -15.02 -14.99 -10.87
N ASN A 158 -15.82 -14.65 -9.84
CA ASN A 158 -17.17 -15.18 -9.64
C ASN A 158 -18.16 -14.02 -9.51
N HIS A 159 -19.26 -14.05 -10.26
CA HIS A 159 -20.34 -13.07 -10.14
C HIS A 159 -21.53 -13.70 -9.40
N ILE A 160 -21.73 -13.31 -8.14
CA ILE A 160 -22.80 -13.85 -7.28
C ILE A 160 -23.98 -12.87 -7.26
N PRO A 161 -25.16 -13.23 -7.79
CA PRO A 161 -26.33 -12.35 -7.75
C PRO A 161 -26.80 -12.12 -6.31
N ASN A 162 -26.97 -10.85 -5.91
CA ASN A 162 -27.43 -10.48 -4.56
C ASN A 162 -28.81 -11.07 -4.19
N GLN A 163 -29.65 -11.36 -5.19
CA GLN A 163 -31.00 -11.91 -5.00
C GLN A 163 -31.10 -13.38 -5.40
N ALA A 164 -30.00 -14.13 -5.39
CA ALA A 164 -30.03 -15.56 -5.73
C ALA A 164 -30.97 -16.32 -4.78
N GLN A 165 -32.00 -16.96 -5.33
CA GLN A 165 -32.98 -17.77 -4.58
C GLN A 165 -32.82 -19.29 -4.82
N SER A 166 -31.81 -19.68 -5.61
CA SER A 166 -31.51 -21.07 -5.94
C SER A 166 -29.99 -21.32 -5.82
N PRO A 167 -29.55 -22.58 -5.66
CA PRO A 167 -28.14 -22.93 -5.75
C PRO A 167 -27.50 -22.32 -7.01
N THR A 168 -26.29 -21.78 -6.85
CA THR A 168 -25.54 -21.13 -7.92
C THR A 168 -24.18 -21.81 -8.04
N ASP A 169 -23.79 -22.13 -9.27
CA ASP A 169 -22.48 -22.69 -9.54
C ASP A 169 -21.38 -21.63 -9.37
N VAL A 170 -20.27 -22.03 -8.77
CA VAL A 170 -19.08 -21.18 -8.61
C VAL A 170 -17.84 -21.91 -9.11
N SER A 171 -16.91 -21.17 -9.69
CA SER A 171 -15.60 -21.68 -10.07
C SER A 171 -14.59 -21.38 -8.99
N TYR A 172 -13.59 -22.24 -8.83
CA TYR A 172 -12.48 -21.97 -7.94
C TYR A 172 -11.17 -22.57 -8.46
N LEU A 173 -10.06 -21.88 -8.20
CA LEU A 173 -8.74 -22.45 -8.45
C LEU A 173 -8.40 -23.50 -7.38
N PRO A 174 -7.92 -24.70 -7.75
CA PRO A 174 -7.44 -25.67 -6.77
C PRO A 174 -6.35 -25.09 -5.87
N ASN A 175 -6.42 -25.34 -4.56
CA ASN A 175 -5.50 -24.73 -3.58
C ASN A 175 -4.01 -24.94 -3.89
N ARG A 176 -3.65 -26.07 -4.53
CA ARG A 176 -2.28 -26.39 -4.96
C ARG A 176 -1.73 -25.50 -6.09
N MET A 177 -2.61 -24.79 -6.79
CA MET A 177 -2.26 -23.94 -7.93
C MET A 177 -2.16 -22.45 -7.55
N MET A 178 -2.34 -22.10 -6.28
CA MET A 178 -2.41 -20.69 -5.85
C MET A 178 -1.07 -19.98 -5.68
N ASN A 179 0.06 -20.72 -5.69
CA ASN A 179 1.37 -20.11 -5.46
C ASN A 179 1.69 -18.92 -6.40
N PRO A 180 1.40 -18.96 -7.71
CA PRO A 180 1.60 -17.80 -8.58
C PRO A 180 0.83 -16.56 -8.11
N LEU A 181 -0.41 -16.72 -7.63
CA LEU A 181 -1.19 -15.61 -7.06
C LEU A 181 -0.56 -15.09 -5.77
N PHE A 182 -0.03 -15.97 -4.92
CA PHE A 182 0.69 -15.55 -3.71
C PHE A 182 1.95 -14.76 -4.01
N TYR A 183 2.76 -15.20 -4.98
CA TYR A 183 3.94 -14.43 -5.41
C TYR A 183 3.53 -13.06 -5.95
N ALA A 184 2.52 -13.04 -6.83
CA ALA A 184 1.96 -11.81 -7.39
C ALA A 184 1.43 -10.86 -6.31
N THR A 185 0.74 -11.36 -5.27
CA THR A 185 0.29 -10.53 -4.13
C THR A 185 1.48 -9.93 -3.38
N VAL A 186 2.51 -10.71 -3.07
CA VAL A 186 3.68 -10.22 -2.33
C VAL A 186 4.38 -9.10 -3.11
N GLU A 187 4.63 -9.32 -4.39
CA GLU A 187 5.32 -8.35 -5.25
C GLU A 187 4.48 -7.09 -5.50
N ALA A 188 3.18 -7.23 -5.76
CA ALA A 188 2.29 -6.08 -5.97
C ALA A 188 2.19 -5.22 -4.72
N VAL A 189 2.14 -5.83 -3.52
CA VAL A 189 2.11 -5.08 -2.25
C VAL A 189 3.44 -4.39 -1.98
N GLU A 190 4.56 -5.10 -2.16
CA GLU A 190 5.90 -4.54 -1.99
C GLU A 190 6.09 -3.30 -2.88
N GLU A 191 5.77 -3.41 -4.17
CA GLU A 191 5.89 -2.29 -5.10
C GLU A 191 4.86 -1.18 -4.83
N ALA A 192 3.61 -1.49 -4.48
CA ALA A 192 2.61 -0.46 -4.17
C ALA A 192 3.03 0.42 -3.00
N ILE A 193 3.67 -0.14 -1.97
CA ILE A 193 4.23 0.65 -0.85
C ILE A 193 5.37 1.54 -1.34
N LEU A 194 6.26 1.00 -2.19
CA LEU A 194 7.35 1.79 -2.77
C LEU A 194 6.81 2.92 -3.65
N ASN A 195 5.78 2.68 -4.46
CA ASN A 195 5.14 3.69 -5.29
C ASN A 195 4.47 4.78 -4.44
N ALA A 196 3.86 4.42 -3.30
CA ALA A 196 3.33 5.42 -2.36
C ALA A 196 4.43 6.37 -1.87
N LEU A 197 5.64 5.87 -1.59
CA LEU A 197 6.78 6.67 -1.15
C LEU A 197 7.40 7.50 -2.29
N THR A 198 7.48 6.95 -3.50
CA THR A 198 8.15 7.61 -4.63
C THR A 198 7.25 8.60 -5.37
N ALA A 199 5.93 8.43 -5.30
CA ALA A 199 4.96 9.37 -5.84
C ALA A 199 4.60 10.51 -4.86
N ALA A 200 4.89 10.35 -3.56
CA ALA A 200 4.59 11.35 -2.55
C ALA A 200 5.50 12.58 -2.66
N GLU A 201 4.91 13.77 -2.49
CA GLU A 201 5.62 15.05 -2.50
C GLU A 201 5.73 15.65 -1.10
N THR A 202 6.74 16.48 -0.84
CA THR A 202 6.88 17.15 0.46
C THR A 202 5.62 17.95 0.80
N LEU A 203 5.08 17.76 2.01
CA LEU A 203 3.87 18.45 2.46
C LEU A 203 4.17 19.25 3.72
N VAL A 204 3.83 20.55 3.69
CA VAL A 204 3.70 21.39 4.88
C VAL A 204 2.24 21.36 5.29
N GLY A 205 1.95 20.71 6.42
CA GLY A 205 0.61 20.51 6.93
C GLY A 205 0.27 21.40 8.12
N PHE A 206 -0.62 20.89 8.95
CA PHE A 206 -1.13 21.54 10.13
C PHE A 206 0.00 22.05 11.06
N GLN A 207 -0.18 23.26 11.60
CA GLN A 207 0.79 23.94 12.47
C GLN A 207 2.19 24.12 11.85
N GLY A 208 2.31 24.14 10.52
CA GLY A 208 3.60 24.29 9.83
C GLY A 208 4.50 23.06 9.91
N ARG A 209 3.96 21.91 10.33
CA ARG A 209 4.70 20.64 10.38
C ARG A 209 4.97 20.15 8.98
N THR A 210 6.15 19.60 8.76
CA THR A 210 6.60 19.18 7.42
C THR A 210 6.89 17.68 7.41
N ALA A 211 6.42 16.99 6.37
CA ALA A 211 6.90 15.66 6.01
C ALA A 211 7.56 15.72 4.64
N HIS A 212 8.83 15.32 4.58
CA HIS A 212 9.64 15.39 3.37
C HIS A 212 9.45 14.16 2.50
N ALA A 213 9.36 14.35 1.18
CA ALA A 213 9.39 13.26 0.22
C ALA A 213 10.71 12.46 0.28
N LEU A 214 10.67 11.21 -0.14
CA LEU A 214 11.87 10.39 -0.34
C LEU A 214 12.71 11.00 -1.49
N PRO A 215 13.98 11.40 -1.27
CA PRO A 215 14.80 11.98 -2.33
C PRO A 215 15.13 10.93 -3.40
N LEU A 216 14.47 11.01 -4.56
CA LEU A 216 14.58 9.99 -5.62
C LEU A 216 15.98 9.90 -6.22
N ASP A 217 16.66 11.02 -6.43
CA ASP A 217 18.05 11.02 -6.93
C ASP A 217 18.99 10.27 -5.98
N ARG A 218 18.78 10.47 -4.67
CA ARG A 218 19.54 9.77 -3.63
C ARG A 218 19.21 8.29 -3.63
N LEU A 219 17.94 7.93 -3.69
CA LEU A 219 17.49 6.53 -3.78
C LEU A 219 18.14 5.83 -4.98
N GLN A 220 18.09 6.44 -6.16
CA GLN A 220 18.71 5.90 -7.37
C GLN A 220 20.23 5.72 -7.22
N ALA A 221 20.93 6.71 -6.66
CA ALA A 221 22.37 6.60 -6.41
C ALA A 221 22.71 5.43 -5.47
N LEU A 222 21.89 5.23 -4.43
CA LEU A 222 22.07 4.13 -3.47
C LEU A 222 21.83 2.75 -4.09
N LEU A 223 20.87 2.63 -5.01
CA LEU A 223 20.54 1.37 -5.70
C LEU A 223 21.55 1.04 -6.82
N ARG A 224 22.00 2.04 -7.59
CA ARG A 224 23.08 1.86 -8.59
C ARG A 224 24.39 1.38 -7.95
N GLY A 225 24.76 1.95 -6.80
CA GLY A 225 25.93 1.50 -6.04
C GLY A 225 25.87 0.04 -5.58
N ARG A 226 24.70 -0.60 -5.65
CA ARG A 226 24.49 -2.03 -5.35
C ARG A 226 24.28 -2.90 -6.60
N ARG A 227 24.36 -2.33 -7.81
CA ARG A 227 24.02 -2.99 -9.09
C ARG A 227 22.57 -3.52 -9.15
N ILE A 228 21.67 -2.90 -8.38
CA ILE A 228 20.22 -3.20 -8.41
C ILE A 228 19.57 -2.52 -9.62
N LEU A 229 20.00 -1.28 -9.92
CA LEU A 229 19.68 -0.59 -11.16
C LEU A 229 20.87 -0.74 -12.10
N GLY A 230 20.75 -1.62 -13.09
CA GLY A 230 21.71 -1.86 -14.17
C GLY A 230 21.29 -1.18 -15.47
#